data_AF-A0A5E4ML69-F1
#
_entry.id   AF-A0A5E4ML69-F1
#
_cell.length_a   1.000
_cell.length_b   1.000
_cell.length_c   1.000
_cell.angle_alpha   90.00
_cell.angle_beta   90.00
_cell.angle_gamma   90.00
#
_symmetry.space_group_name_H-M   'P 1'
#
loop_
_entity.id
_entity.type
_entity.pdbx_description
1 polymer ?
#
loop_
_entity_poly.entity_id
_entity_poly.type
_entity_poly.pdbx_seq_one_letter_code
_entity_poly.pdbx_strand_id
1 'polypeptide(L)'
;MGKDYVLVSKSRKPHWITVKKLLLEIIERNIKWHEDWIAENPNGQTTVTNPTSKQPVFDLPIQIWMTLNRFRTGHGRYNHMMYKWKLHTTPSCDCSDTQTISQIATECPFRAFKGTLNDIHTANRGVVDWIQNLDINL
;
A
#
# COMPACT_ATOMS: atom_id res chain seq x y z
N MET A 1 -9.32 -41.38 13.89
CA MET A 1 -9.11 -41.28 12.42
C MET A 1 -9.68 -39.95 11.94
N GLY A 2 -8.82 -39.00 11.60
CA GLY A 2 -9.21 -37.65 11.20
C GLY A 2 -9.81 -37.64 9.79
N LYS A 3 -10.97 -37.00 9.62
CA LYS A 3 -11.60 -36.82 8.31
C LYS A 3 -10.80 -35.80 7.51
N ASP A 4 -10.21 -36.23 6.40
CA ASP A 4 -9.60 -35.33 5.43
C ASP A 4 -10.72 -34.58 4.70
N TYR A 5 -10.80 -33.26 4.89
CA TYR A 5 -11.75 -32.41 4.18
C TYR A 5 -11.24 -32.11 2.77
N VAL A 6 -12.08 -32.32 1.75
CA VAL A 6 -11.78 -31.97 0.36
C VAL A 6 -12.39 -30.60 0.06
N LEU A 7 -11.55 -29.60 -0.18
CA LEU A 7 -12.00 -28.28 -0.64
C LEU A 7 -12.28 -28.35 -2.14
N VAL A 8 -13.53 -28.12 -2.55
CA VAL A 8 -13.92 -28.12 -3.96
C VAL A 8 -13.94 -26.70 -4.49
N SER A 9 -13.01 -26.36 -5.39
CA SER A 9 -13.10 -25.12 -6.16
C SER A 9 -14.10 -25.29 -7.31
N LYS A 10 -14.96 -24.29 -7.54
CA LYS A 10 -15.91 -24.26 -8.66
C LYS A 10 -15.20 -23.98 -10.00
N SER A 11 -14.15 -24.72 -10.31
CA SER A 11 -13.49 -24.72 -11.62
C SER A 11 -14.15 -25.76 -12.53
N ARG A 12 -14.28 -25.45 -13.83
CA ARG A 12 -14.86 -26.37 -14.83
C ARG A 12 -13.98 -27.60 -15.11
N LYS A 13 -12.73 -27.62 -14.61
CA LYS A 13 -11.81 -28.77 -14.60
C LYS A 13 -11.08 -28.83 -13.25
N PRO A 14 -11.68 -29.38 -12.19
CA PRO A 14 -11.02 -29.45 -10.90
C PRO A 14 -9.85 -30.43 -11.00
N HIS A 15 -8.65 -29.95 -10.66
CA HIS A 15 -7.51 -30.81 -10.43
C HIS A 15 -7.71 -31.51 -9.08
N TRP A 16 -7.72 -32.84 -9.07
CA TRP A 16 -7.82 -33.65 -7.84
C TRP A 16 -6.50 -33.64 -7.09
N ILE A 17 -6.15 -32.49 -6.50
CA ILE A 17 -4.95 -32.34 -5.68
C ILE A 17 -5.39 -32.38 -4.22
N THR A 18 -4.79 -33.27 -3.44
CA THR A 18 -5.01 -33.35 -2.00
C THR A 18 -4.63 -32.02 -1.34
N VAL A 19 -5.42 -31.57 -0.37
CA VAL A 19 -5.16 -30.32 0.40
C VAL A 19 -3.72 -30.26 0.92
N LYS A 20 -3.14 -31.39 1.35
CA LYS A 20 -1.74 -31.48 1.79
C LYS A 20 -0.74 -31.10 0.70
N LYS A 21 -0.95 -31.56 -0.53
CA LYS A 21 -0.08 -31.24 -1.67
C LYS A 21 -0.20 -29.77 -2.07
N LEU A 22 -1.42 -29.21 -2.05
CA LEU A 22 -1.62 -27.77 -2.27
C LEU A 22 -0.91 -26.92 -1.21
N LEU A 23 -1.00 -27.31 0.07
CA LEU A 23 -0.33 -26.60 1.16
C LEU A 23 1.19 -26.63 0.99
N LEU A 24 1.77 -27.79 0.64
CA LEU A 24 3.20 -27.91 0.35
C LEU A 24 3.62 -27.02 -0.82
N GLU A 25 2.89 -27.06 -1.94
CA GLU A 25 3.17 -26.21 -3.10
C GLU A 25 3.04 -24.71 -2.78
N ILE A 26 2.09 -24.32 -1.92
CA ILE A 26 1.97 -22.93 -1.46
C ILE A 26 3.17 -22.52 -0.60
N ILE A 27 3.60 -23.39 0.32
CA ILE A 27 4.76 -23.13 1.18
C ILE A 27 6.03 -23.00 0.32
N GLU A 28 6.28 -23.93 -0.60
CA GLU A 28 7.45 -23.88 -1.50
C GLU A 28 7.45 -22.60 -2.37
N ARG A 29 6.29 -22.23 -2.93
CA ARG A 29 6.16 -20.98 -3.70
C ARG A 29 6.44 -19.75 -2.84
N ASN A 30 5.92 -19.71 -1.61
CA ASN A 30 6.13 -18.58 -0.71
C ASN A 30 7.60 -18.43 -0.31
N ILE A 31 8.30 -19.54 -0.06
CA ILE A 31 9.74 -19.54 0.24
C ILE A 31 10.51 -18.96 -0.94
N LYS A 32 10.30 -19.52 -2.14
CA LYS A 32 11.00 -19.06 -3.35
C LYS A 32 10.75 -17.57 -3.61
N TRP A 33 9.49 -17.14 -3.51
CA TRP A 33 9.15 -15.74 -3.77
C TRP A 33 9.75 -14.78 -2.74
N HIS A 34 9.86 -15.22 -1.47
CA HIS A 34 10.54 -14.46 -0.44
C HIS A 34 12.06 -14.35 -0.70
N GLU A 35 12.70 -15.42 -1.16
CA GLU A 35 14.11 -15.42 -1.56
C GLU A 35 14.36 -14.46 -2.74
N ASP A 36 13.56 -14.57 -3.80
CA ASP A 36 13.63 -13.69 -4.98
C ASP A 36 13.43 -12.22 -4.56
N TRP A 37 12.44 -11.95 -3.71
CA TRP A 37 12.14 -10.62 -3.20
C TRP A 37 13.30 -10.01 -2.40
N ILE A 38 14.00 -10.79 -1.57
CA ILE A 38 15.19 -10.32 -0.84
C ILE A 38 16.35 -10.05 -1.80
N ALA A 39 16.57 -10.93 -2.77
CA ALA A 39 17.70 -10.84 -3.70
C ALA A 39 17.62 -9.63 -4.64
N GLU A 40 16.43 -9.30 -5.12
CA GLU A 40 16.23 -8.19 -6.07
C GLU A 40 16.06 -6.83 -5.39
N ASN A 41 15.73 -6.80 -4.09
CA ASN A 41 15.26 -5.63 -3.35
C ASN A 41 16.12 -4.35 -3.54
N PRO A 42 15.76 -3.44 -4.46
CA PRO A 42 16.65 -2.34 -4.83
C PRO A 42 16.72 -1.24 -3.75
N ASN A 43 15.72 -1.18 -2.85
CA ASN A 43 15.45 -0.01 -2.02
C ASN A 43 15.50 -0.28 -0.50
N GLY A 44 15.91 -1.47 -0.05
CA GLY A 44 16.13 -1.72 1.38
C GLY A 44 14.88 -1.59 2.27
N GLN A 45 13.69 -1.92 1.73
CA GLN A 45 12.40 -2.15 2.44
C GLN A 45 12.17 -1.37 3.76
N THR A 46 11.63 -0.15 3.67
CA THR A 46 10.97 0.51 4.82
C THR A 46 9.45 0.31 4.85
N THR A 47 8.82 -0.01 3.71
CA THR A 47 7.34 0.02 3.58
C THR A 47 6.68 -1.36 3.64
N VAL A 48 7.27 -2.40 3.05
CA VAL A 48 6.76 -3.78 3.07
C VAL A 48 7.88 -4.65 3.61
N THR A 49 7.72 -5.22 4.80
CA THR A 49 8.74 -6.04 5.47
C THR A 49 8.62 -7.54 5.18
N ASN A 50 7.40 -8.02 4.95
CA ASN A 50 7.14 -9.40 4.55
C ASN A 50 6.09 -9.37 3.44
N PRO A 51 6.45 -9.77 2.21
CA PRO A 51 5.54 -9.63 1.08
C PRO A 51 4.44 -10.71 1.10
N THR A 52 4.61 -11.77 1.90
CA THR A 52 3.63 -12.83 2.15
C THR A 52 2.64 -12.51 3.28
N SER A 53 2.86 -11.44 4.06
CA SER A 53 1.96 -11.07 5.15
C SER A 53 0.87 -10.09 4.69
N LYS A 54 -0.29 -10.18 5.34
CA LYS A 54 -1.37 -9.20 5.14
C LYS A 54 -0.89 -7.84 5.64
N GLN A 55 -0.87 -6.85 4.75
CA GLN A 55 -0.46 -5.49 5.10
C GLN A 55 -1.50 -4.83 6.02
N PRO A 56 -1.10 -3.93 6.94
CA PRO A 56 -2.01 -3.30 7.91
C PRO A 56 -3.22 -2.59 7.28
N VAL A 57 -3.10 -2.23 6.00
CA VAL A 57 -4.05 -1.40 5.25
C VAL A 57 -5.08 -2.22 4.48
N PHE A 58 -4.95 -3.55 4.46
CA PHE A 58 -5.72 -4.41 3.56
C PHE A 58 -7.24 -4.36 3.83
N ASP A 59 -7.63 -4.13 5.08
CA ASP A 59 -9.03 -4.04 5.49
C ASP A 59 -9.56 -2.59 5.52
N LEU A 60 -8.76 -1.60 5.11
CA LEU A 60 -9.22 -0.20 5.10
C LEU A 60 -10.11 0.08 3.89
N PRO A 61 -11.01 1.08 4.00
CA PRO A 61 -11.74 1.60 2.85
C PRO A 61 -10.80 1.95 1.68
N ILE A 62 -11.22 1.62 0.46
CA ILE A 62 -10.39 1.73 -0.74
C ILE A 62 -9.82 3.13 -0.96
N GLN A 63 -10.56 4.19 -0.60
CA GLN A 63 -10.10 5.57 -0.72
C GLN A 63 -8.91 5.85 0.19
N ILE A 64 -8.98 5.41 1.45
CA ILE A 64 -7.89 5.57 2.43
C ILE A 64 -6.66 4.80 1.96
N TRP A 65 -6.86 3.58 1.46
CA TRP A 65 -5.79 2.76 0.91
C TRP A 65 -5.10 3.42 -0.29
N MET A 66 -5.88 3.97 -1.24
CA MET A 66 -5.33 4.68 -2.40
C MET A 66 -4.55 5.93 -2.00
N THR A 67 -5.12 6.79 -1.16
CA THR A 67 -4.45 8.01 -0.68
C THR A 67 -3.18 7.68 0.08
N LEU A 68 -3.18 6.66 0.94
CA LEU A 68 -2.00 6.23 1.67
C LEU A 68 -0.89 5.72 0.73
N ASN A 69 -1.23 4.95 -0.29
CA ASN A 69 -0.25 4.46 -1.26
C ASN A 69 0.36 5.60 -2.07
N ARG A 70 -0.41 6.66 -2.35
CA ARG A 70 0.13 7.88 -2.95
C ARG A 70 1.19 8.47 -2.02
N PHE A 71 0.89 8.63 -0.74
CA PHE A 71 1.87 9.11 0.25
C PHE A 71 3.15 8.27 0.30
N ARG A 72 3.02 6.94 0.34
CA ARG A 72 4.16 6.02 0.43
C ARG A 72 5.05 6.02 -0.81
N THR A 73 4.44 6.17 -1.98
CA THR A 73 5.18 6.12 -3.26
C THR A 73 5.66 7.50 -3.71
N GLY A 74 5.15 8.57 -3.11
CA GLY A 74 5.38 9.92 -3.61
C GLY A 74 4.74 10.17 -4.98
N HIS A 75 3.85 9.29 -5.45
CA HIS A 75 3.24 9.35 -6.78
C HIS A 75 1.72 9.40 -6.67
N GLY A 76 1.07 10.29 -7.44
CA GLY A 76 -0.39 10.41 -7.38
C GLY A 76 -0.91 11.77 -7.83
N ARG A 77 -2.05 12.16 -7.26
CA ARG A 77 -2.78 13.37 -7.64
C ARG A 77 -2.42 14.55 -6.74
N TYR A 78 -1.18 15.01 -6.85
CA TYR A 78 -0.74 16.27 -6.25
C TYR A 78 -0.44 17.30 -7.35
N ASN A 79 -0.56 18.59 -7.03
CA ASN A 79 -0.57 19.64 -8.05
C ASN A 79 0.70 19.65 -8.92
N HIS A 80 1.88 19.34 -8.36
CA HIS A 80 3.09 19.20 -9.18
C HIS A 80 2.98 18.14 -10.30
N MET A 81 2.40 16.95 -10.02
CA MET A 81 2.21 15.92 -11.06
C MET A 81 1.08 16.29 -12.02
N MET A 82 -0.01 16.85 -11.49
CA MET A 82 -1.13 17.29 -12.33
C MET A 82 -0.70 18.40 -13.28
N TYR A 83 0.14 19.33 -12.82
CA TYR A 83 0.76 20.36 -13.64
C TYR A 83 1.71 19.77 -14.69
N LYS A 84 2.58 18.84 -14.29
CA LYS A 84 3.46 18.10 -15.22
C LYS A 84 2.68 17.39 -16.33
N TRP A 85 1.49 16.87 -16.02
CA TRP A 85 0.58 16.25 -16.98
C TRP A 85 -0.35 17.23 -17.70
N LYS A 86 -0.22 18.54 -17.48
CA LYS A 86 -1.07 19.59 -18.05
C LYS A 86 -2.56 19.43 -17.71
N LEU A 87 -2.86 18.77 -16.59
CA LEU A 87 -4.21 18.60 -16.03
C LEU A 87 -4.55 19.67 -14.99
N HIS A 88 -3.55 20.44 -14.55
CA HIS A 88 -3.71 21.58 -13.65
C HIS A 88 -2.90 22.77 -14.17
N THR A 89 -3.35 23.99 -13.88
CA THR A 89 -2.72 25.22 -14.37
C THR A 89 -1.49 25.62 -13.58
N THR A 90 -1.43 25.24 -12.30
CA THR A 90 -0.32 25.58 -11.40
C THR A 90 0.14 24.36 -10.59
N PRO A 91 1.42 24.29 -10.18
CA PRO A 91 1.90 23.23 -9.30
C PRO A 91 1.69 23.53 -7.81
N SER A 92 1.17 24.71 -7.45
CA SER A 92 1.26 25.31 -6.11
C SER A 92 0.28 24.74 -5.09
N CYS A 93 0.64 24.85 -3.82
CA CYS A 93 -0.21 24.62 -2.65
C CYS A 93 -0.64 25.97 -2.08
N ASP A 94 -1.67 26.01 -1.23
CA ASP A 94 -2.12 27.25 -0.56
C ASP A 94 -1.03 27.92 0.29
N CYS A 95 0.03 27.16 0.64
CA CYS A 95 1.14 27.58 1.48
C CYS A 95 2.53 27.43 0.84
N SER A 96 2.64 26.96 -0.41
CA SER A 96 3.94 26.76 -1.07
C SER A 96 3.84 26.84 -2.60
N ASP A 97 4.94 27.20 -3.25
CA ASP A 97 4.98 27.31 -4.72
C ASP A 97 4.77 25.99 -5.45
N THR A 98 5.11 24.87 -4.79
CA THR A 98 4.96 23.51 -5.33
C THR A 98 4.36 22.60 -4.27
N GLN A 99 3.20 22.02 -4.58
CA GLN A 99 2.56 20.99 -3.79
C GLN A 99 3.15 19.63 -4.19
N THR A 100 3.92 19.04 -3.28
CA THR A 100 4.38 17.65 -3.37
C THR A 100 3.80 16.84 -2.23
N ILE A 101 3.91 15.52 -2.30
CA ILE A 101 3.47 14.65 -1.21
C ILE A 101 4.26 14.90 0.08
N SER A 102 5.58 15.08 -0.01
CA SER A 102 6.40 15.44 1.15
C SER A 102 5.93 16.77 1.72
N GLN A 103 5.74 17.77 0.87
CA GLN A 103 5.27 19.09 1.30
C GLN A 103 3.93 19.01 2.04
N ILE A 104 2.95 18.27 1.51
CA ILE A 104 1.66 18.06 2.19
C ILE A 104 1.84 17.33 3.51
N ALA A 105 2.63 16.26 3.54
CA ALA A 105 2.77 15.38 4.70
C ALA A 105 3.55 16.03 5.84
N THR A 106 4.58 16.84 5.56
CA THR A 106 5.56 17.30 6.57
C THR A 106 5.66 18.81 6.73
N GLU A 107 5.31 19.60 5.72
CA GLU A 107 5.60 21.04 5.70
C GLU A 107 4.35 21.92 5.69
N CYS A 108 3.23 21.42 5.16
CA CYS A 108 2.01 22.19 4.99
C CYS A 108 1.41 22.56 6.35
N PRO A 109 1.35 23.85 6.74
CA PRO A 109 0.80 24.27 8.04
C PRO A 109 -0.66 23.89 8.24
N PHE A 110 -1.40 23.66 7.15
CA PHE A 110 -2.82 23.31 7.17
C PHE A 110 -3.07 21.80 7.21
N ARG A 111 -2.16 21.00 6.63
CA ARG A 111 -2.42 19.58 6.31
C ARG A 111 -1.33 18.63 6.78
N ALA A 112 -0.20 19.11 7.29
CA ALA A 112 0.88 18.24 7.73
C ALA A 112 0.41 17.26 8.80
N PHE A 113 0.85 16.01 8.66
CA PHE A 113 0.59 14.99 9.64
C PHE A 113 1.42 15.26 10.90
N LYS A 114 0.78 15.24 12.07
CA LYS A 114 1.45 15.46 13.37
C LYS A 114 2.08 14.16 13.89
N GLY A 115 3.01 13.60 13.12
CA GLY A 115 3.72 12.37 13.45
C GLY A 115 4.91 12.13 12.53
N THR A 116 5.44 10.91 12.52
CA THR A 116 6.60 10.54 11.71
C THR A 116 6.19 9.99 10.34
N LEU A 117 7.09 10.02 9.35
CA LEU A 117 6.85 9.32 8.08
C LEU A 117 6.67 7.81 8.29
N ASN A 118 7.30 7.22 9.32
CA ASN A 118 7.13 5.82 9.66
C ASN A 118 5.69 5.50 10.13
N ASP A 119 5.01 6.44 10.78
CA ASP A 119 3.61 6.29 11.13
C ASP A 119 2.73 6.17 9.88
N ILE A 120 3.03 6.96 8.84
CA ILE A 120 2.39 6.87 7.52
C ILE A 120 2.67 5.50 6.89
N HIS A 121 3.88 4.97 7.00
CA HIS A 121 4.18 3.62 6.51
C HIS A 121 3.45 2.53 7.27
N THR A 122 3.26 2.65 8.58
CA THR A 122 2.57 1.64 9.41
C THR A 122 1.04 1.76 9.38
N ALA A 123 0.50 2.84 8.79
CA ALA A 123 -0.93 3.10 8.66
C ALA A 123 -1.66 3.05 10.01
N ASN A 124 -1.07 3.67 11.04
CA ASN A 124 -1.68 3.69 12.36
C ASN A 124 -3.02 4.46 12.35
N ARG A 125 -3.80 4.33 13.43
CA ARG A 125 -5.12 4.96 13.52
C ARG A 125 -5.09 6.48 13.30
N GLY A 126 -4.06 7.16 13.81
CA GLY A 126 -3.90 8.62 13.61
C GLY A 126 -3.72 9.00 12.14
N VAL A 127 -3.03 8.19 11.35
CA VAL A 127 -2.87 8.40 9.90
C VAL A 127 -4.21 8.20 9.18
N VAL A 128 -4.98 7.20 9.57
CA VAL A 128 -6.32 6.96 9.00
C VAL A 128 -7.24 8.14 9.28
N ASP A 129 -7.29 8.58 10.54
CA ASP A 129 -8.09 9.75 10.95
C ASP A 129 -7.61 11.02 10.22
N TRP A 130 -6.30 11.22 10.09
CA TRP A 130 -5.73 12.34 9.34
C TRP A 130 -6.15 12.33 7.85
N ILE A 131 -6.01 11.19 7.16
CA ILE A 131 -6.42 11.06 5.74
C ILE A 131 -7.91 11.35 5.57
N GLN A 132 -8.76 10.90 6.49
CA GLN A 132 -10.21 11.15 6.43
C GLN A 132 -10.57 12.63 6.58
N ASN A 133 -9.73 13.42 7.25
CA ASN A 133 -9.95 14.85 7.49
C ASN A 133 -9.20 15.76 6.52
N LEU A 134 -8.52 15.21 5.51
CA LEU A 134 -7.93 16.01 4.43
C LEU A 134 -9.04 16.66 3.60
N ASP A 135 -8.93 17.97 3.41
CA ASP A 135 -9.83 18.80 2.60
C ASP A 135 -9.47 18.76 1.10
N ILE A 136 -8.47 17.96 0.72
CA ILE A 136 -7.98 17.81 -0.64
C ILE A 136 -8.12 16.37 -1.14
N ASN A 137 -8.41 16.22 -2.42
CA ASN A 137 -8.48 14.92 -3.07
C ASN A 137 -7.12 14.56 -3.69
N LEU A 138 -6.35 13.77 -2.94
CA LEU A 138 -5.07 13.20 -3.34
C LEU A 138 -5.25 11.81 -3.89
#